data_AF-A0A7J7KGR7-F1
#
_entry.id   AF-A0A7J7KGR7-F1
#
_cell.length_a   1.000
_cell.length_b   1.000
_cell.length_c   1.000
_cell.angle_alpha   90.00
_cell.angle_beta   90.00
_cell.angle_gamma   90.00
#
_symmetry.space_group_name_H-M   'P 1'
#
loop_
_entity.id
_entity.type
_entity.pdbx_description
1 polymer ?
#
loop_
_entity_poly.entity_id
_entity_poly.type
_entity_poly.pdbx_seq_one_letter_code
_entity_poly.pdbx_strand_id
1 'polypeptide(L)'
;MVEGGEVEFVKKMVDESLKFKNKIRVYTSMVGKKSSLTRLKQYIKSKDITNFSTTEFCQGRTMRWAIAWTFDSSVTFPKSLFQQERAKVKTALVHSVPVDIKCCNYDIPDLTNYFKENLFQQLQMKSATLHQDLSEFVCIVTARTNTWSHSRRKRRMERFKQSQLSKPHPVDKKVSRVDNPCKKLKLDSVEKKEVVDSPCEELKLDTARRDDVTAVGEVSYTSSCEESSAEEKPLISFSLELKLEGVYIKLYMKLIDCEQKDMLNQILQYFKNRLV
;
A
#
# COMPACT_ATOMS: atom_id res chain seq x y z
N MET A 1 0.87 -34.14 -0.59
CA MET A 1 0.97 -32.71 -0.19
C MET A 1 0.51 -32.59 1.26
N VAL A 2 1.07 -31.69 2.06
CA VAL A 2 0.59 -31.47 3.44
C VAL A 2 -0.67 -30.62 3.40
N GLU A 3 -1.69 -31.01 4.16
CA GLU A 3 -2.90 -30.21 4.34
C GLU A 3 -2.53 -28.84 4.96
N GLY A 4 -2.91 -27.74 4.28
CA GLY A 4 -2.51 -26.38 4.67
C GLY A 4 -1.11 -25.93 4.22
N GLY A 5 -0.37 -26.77 3.49
CA GLY A 5 0.91 -26.42 2.86
C GLY A 5 2.07 -26.20 3.84
N GLU A 6 3.09 -25.47 3.40
CA GLU A 6 4.32 -25.27 4.19
C GLU A 6 4.09 -24.49 5.50
N VAL A 7 3.11 -23.57 5.51
CA VAL A 7 2.85 -22.73 6.69
C VAL A 7 2.27 -23.58 7.81
N GLU A 8 1.24 -24.37 7.53
CA GLU A 8 0.62 -25.23 8.55
C GLU A 8 1.57 -26.33 9.02
N PHE A 9 2.40 -26.87 8.13
CA PHE A 9 3.44 -27.81 8.51
C PHE A 9 4.40 -27.21 9.55
N VAL A 10 4.95 -26.02 9.29
CA VAL A 10 5.88 -25.39 10.24
C VAL A 10 5.17 -24.94 11.52
N LYS A 11 3.90 -24.50 11.46
CA LYS A 11 3.10 -24.22 12.67
C LYS A 11 2.97 -25.45 13.56
N LYS A 12 2.68 -26.64 12.99
CA LYS A 12 2.64 -27.90 13.75
C LYS A 12 3.98 -28.18 14.44
N MET A 13 5.11 -27.97 13.74
CA MET A 13 6.43 -28.12 14.37
C MET A 13 6.66 -27.12 15.51
N VAL A 14 6.18 -25.88 15.37
CA VAL A 14 6.24 -24.89 16.45
C VAL A 14 5.41 -25.35 17.64
N ASP A 15 4.18 -25.83 17.43
CA ASP A 15 3.32 -26.35 18.50
C ASP A 15 3.92 -27.58 19.20
N GLU A 16 4.55 -28.48 18.44
CA GLU A 16 5.28 -29.62 19.01
C GLU A 16 6.50 -29.17 19.80
N SER A 17 7.22 -28.15 19.32
CA SER A 17 8.39 -27.61 20.03
C SER A 17 8.04 -27.06 21.42
N LEU A 18 6.80 -26.60 21.64
CA LEU A 18 6.32 -26.17 22.96
C LEU A 18 6.23 -27.32 23.97
N LYS A 19 6.11 -28.56 23.50
CA LYS A 19 6.09 -29.76 24.35
C LYS A 19 7.51 -30.21 24.71
N PHE A 20 8.43 -30.14 23.76
CA PHE A 20 9.82 -30.59 23.95
C PHE A 20 10.70 -29.53 24.60
N LYS A 21 10.42 -28.23 24.35
CA LYS A 21 11.16 -27.07 24.86
C LYS A 21 12.67 -27.27 24.78
N ASN A 22 13.34 -27.35 25.92
CA ASN A 22 14.78 -27.43 26.08
C ASN A 22 15.38 -28.82 25.79
N LYS A 23 14.56 -29.84 25.52
CA LYS A 23 15.06 -31.15 25.06
C LYS A 23 15.78 -31.06 23.72
N ILE A 24 15.41 -30.07 22.90
CA ILE A 24 16.10 -29.73 21.66
C ILE A 24 16.53 -28.28 21.79
N ARG A 25 17.83 -28.03 21.62
CA ARG A 25 18.39 -26.68 21.80
C ARG A 25 17.93 -25.71 20.73
N VAL A 26 17.80 -26.15 19.48
CA VAL A 26 17.42 -25.30 18.35
C VAL A 26 16.51 -26.07 17.41
N TYR A 27 15.38 -25.46 17.06
CA TYR A 27 14.47 -25.95 16.04
C TYR A 27 14.67 -25.13 14.78
N THR A 28 14.63 -25.77 13.62
CA THR A 28 14.84 -25.09 12.33
C THR A 28 13.91 -25.62 11.26
N SER A 29 13.52 -24.75 10.32
CA SER A 29 12.80 -25.17 9.12
C SER A 29 13.20 -24.32 7.90
N MET A 30 13.29 -24.95 6.74
CA MET A 30 13.46 -24.27 5.47
C MET A 30 12.08 -23.93 4.88
N VAL A 31 11.94 -22.70 4.38
CA VAL A 31 10.72 -22.13 3.83
C VAL A 31 10.95 -21.76 2.37
N GLY A 32 10.06 -22.21 1.49
CA GLY A 32 10.15 -22.01 0.05
C GLY A 32 9.61 -20.66 -0.41
N LYS A 33 8.67 -20.05 0.33
CA LYS A 33 8.06 -18.75 -0.02
C LYS A 33 8.33 -17.69 1.05
N LYS A 34 8.71 -16.49 0.60
CA LYS A 34 8.94 -15.33 1.48
C LYS A 34 7.68 -14.91 2.25
N SER A 35 6.50 -15.03 1.64
CA SER A 35 5.22 -14.72 2.28
C SER A 35 4.92 -15.63 3.46
N SER A 36 5.27 -16.92 3.35
CA SER A 36 5.14 -17.90 4.43
C SER A 36 6.01 -17.54 5.63
N LEU A 37 7.24 -17.07 5.39
CA LEU A 37 8.16 -16.63 6.44
C LEU A 37 7.58 -15.49 7.30
N THR A 38 6.87 -14.54 6.69
CA THR A 38 6.22 -13.44 7.43
C THR A 38 5.14 -13.97 8.38
N ARG A 39 4.28 -14.88 7.89
CA ARG A 39 3.22 -15.50 8.70
C ARG A 39 3.79 -16.33 9.84
N LEU A 40 4.85 -17.09 9.57
CA LEU A 40 5.51 -17.93 10.58
C LEU A 40 6.18 -17.10 11.68
N LYS A 41 6.80 -15.96 11.34
CA LYS A 41 7.35 -15.04 12.34
C LYS A 41 6.28 -14.49 13.28
N GLN A 42 5.12 -14.11 12.75
CA GLN A 42 3.99 -13.65 13.57
C GLN A 42 3.49 -14.79 14.48
N TYR A 43 3.40 -16.01 13.94
CA TYR A 43 2.95 -17.17 14.70
C TYR A 43 3.91 -17.55 15.84
N ILE A 44 5.22 -17.61 15.59
CA ILE A 44 6.22 -17.89 16.63
C ILE A 44 6.14 -16.86 17.75
N LYS A 45 5.99 -15.57 17.41
CA LYS A 45 5.78 -14.50 18.40
C LYS A 45 4.50 -14.68 19.21
N SER A 46 3.41 -15.13 18.57
CA SER A 46 2.14 -15.40 19.27
C SER A 46 2.19 -16.58 20.24
N LYS A 47 3.27 -17.37 20.21
CA LYS A 47 3.53 -18.48 21.13
C LYS A 47 4.58 -18.13 22.20
N ASP A 48 4.85 -16.83 22.39
CA ASP A 48 5.82 -16.29 23.36
C ASP A 48 7.27 -16.75 23.16
N ILE A 49 7.61 -17.19 21.95
CA ILE A 49 8.98 -17.56 21.60
C ILE A 49 9.71 -16.29 21.15
N THR A 50 10.51 -15.73 22.06
CA THR A 50 11.23 -14.47 21.84
C THR A 50 12.55 -14.68 21.10
N ASN A 51 13.21 -15.81 21.29
CA ASN A 51 14.49 -16.12 20.67
C ASN A 51 14.31 -16.90 19.35
N PHE A 52 14.24 -16.16 18.25
CA PHE A 52 14.18 -16.72 16.90
C PHE A 52 14.97 -15.88 15.91
N SER A 53 15.42 -16.51 14.82
CA SER A 53 16.14 -15.88 13.73
C SER A 53 15.66 -16.39 12.38
N THR A 54 15.96 -15.64 11.33
CA THR A 54 15.70 -16.04 9.95
C THR A 54 16.92 -15.81 9.11
N THR A 55 17.16 -16.67 8.12
CA THR A 55 18.21 -16.48 7.11
C THR A 55 17.68 -16.70 5.70
N GLU A 56 18.44 -16.27 4.71
CA GLU A 56 18.16 -16.48 3.28
C GLU A 56 19.28 -17.29 2.65
N PHE A 57 18.91 -18.23 1.78
CA PHE A 57 19.82 -19.01 0.97
C PHE A 57 19.63 -18.61 -0.50
N CYS A 58 20.70 -18.09 -1.10
CA CYS A 58 20.70 -17.55 -2.46
C CYS A 58 21.63 -18.39 -3.34
N GLN A 59 21.14 -19.54 -3.81
CA GLN A 59 21.90 -20.42 -4.71
C GLN A 59 21.39 -20.23 -6.15
N GLY A 60 22.04 -19.34 -6.90
CA GLY A 60 21.64 -18.99 -8.25
C GLY A 60 20.29 -18.27 -8.30
N ARG A 61 19.36 -18.76 -9.13
CA ARG A 61 18.03 -18.15 -9.31
C ARG A 61 17.03 -18.53 -8.22
N THR A 62 17.28 -19.62 -7.48
CA THR A 62 16.35 -20.11 -6.48
C THR A 62 16.70 -19.54 -5.12
N MET A 63 15.76 -18.77 -4.57
CA MET A 63 15.84 -18.31 -3.18
C MET A 63 15.08 -19.28 -2.27
N ARG A 64 15.67 -19.52 -1.10
CA ARG A 64 15.04 -20.19 0.04
C ARG A 64 15.24 -19.33 1.28
N TRP A 65 14.39 -19.53 2.25
CA TRP A 65 14.54 -18.92 3.57
C TRP A 65 14.65 -20.04 4.60
N ALA A 66 15.24 -19.73 5.76
CA ALA A 66 15.12 -20.59 6.91
C ALA A 66 14.64 -19.77 8.10
N ILE A 67 13.92 -20.44 8.99
CA ILE A 67 13.50 -19.92 10.29
C ILE A 67 14.06 -20.86 11.35
N ALA A 68 14.62 -20.28 12.40
CA ALA A 68 15.17 -21.00 13.54
C ALA A 68 14.62 -20.39 14.83
N TRP A 69 14.31 -21.20 15.82
CA TRP A 69 13.84 -20.75 17.12
C TRP A 69 14.35 -21.64 18.24
N THR A 70 14.38 -21.10 19.45
CA THR A 70 14.89 -21.77 20.63
C THR A 70 14.18 -21.28 21.89
N PHE A 71 14.13 -22.15 22.89
CA PHE A 71 13.68 -21.84 24.25
C PHE A 71 14.86 -21.57 25.19
N ASP A 72 16.10 -21.77 24.71
CA ASP A 72 17.33 -21.55 25.44
C ASP A 72 17.79 -20.10 25.23
N SER A 73 17.81 -19.31 26.32
CA SER A 73 18.23 -17.91 26.30
C SER A 73 19.73 -17.73 26.06
N SER A 74 20.55 -18.78 26.24
CA SER A 74 21.99 -18.75 25.99
C SER A 74 22.33 -18.81 24.50
N VAL A 75 21.41 -19.30 23.67
CA VAL A 75 21.63 -19.45 22.23
C VAL A 75 21.54 -18.08 21.55
N THR A 76 22.64 -17.67 20.91
CA THR A 76 22.67 -16.49 20.05
C THR A 76 22.75 -16.92 18.59
N PHE A 77 21.76 -16.53 17.79
CA PHE A 77 21.79 -16.81 16.35
C PHE A 77 22.75 -15.85 15.63
N PRO A 78 23.70 -16.36 14.81
CA PRO A 78 24.56 -15.51 14.01
C PRO A 78 23.74 -14.79 12.93
N LYS A 79 24.06 -13.53 12.67
CA LYS A 79 23.55 -12.79 11.51
C LYS A 79 24.48 -13.04 10.33
N SER A 80 23.94 -13.41 9.17
CA SER A 80 24.77 -13.60 7.97
C SER A 80 25.45 -12.29 7.57
N LEU A 81 26.63 -12.36 6.95
CA LEU A 81 27.34 -11.18 6.44
C LEU A 81 26.44 -10.33 5.54
N PHE A 82 25.67 -10.98 4.67
CA PHE A 82 24.65 -10.33 3.82
C PHE A 82 23.58 -9.56 4.61
N GLN A 83 23.11 -10.11 5.74
CA GLN A 83 22.16 -9.40 6.60
C GLN A 83 22.81 -8.23 7.32
N GLN A 84 24.07 -8.37 7.75
CA GLN A 84 24.82 -7.30 8.39
C GLN A 84 25.07 -6.15 7.41
N GLU A 85 25.43 -6.44 6.16
CA GLU A 85 25.57 -5.46 5.09
C GLU A 85 24.23 -4.77 4.78
N ARG A 86 23.15 -5.53 4.56
CA ARG A 86 21.81 -4.95 4.32
C ARG A 86 21.31 -4.10 5.49
N ALA A 87 21.61 -4.45 6.73
CA ALA A 87 21.22 -3.66 7.90
C ALA A 87 21.96 -2.31 7.96
N LYS A 88 23.18 -2.23 7.44
CA LYS A 88 23.94 -0.98 7.29
C LYS A 88 23.37 -0.11 6.16
N VAL A 89 22.75 -0.71 5.14
CA VAL A 89 22.12 -0.01 4.01
C VAL A 89 20.64 0.31 4.28
N LYS A 90 20.36 1.09 5.34
CA LYS A 90 19.15 1.95 5.35
C LYS A 90 19.50 3.32 4.77
N THR A 91 20.15 3.33 3.61
CA THR A 91 20.56 4.57 2.95
C THR A 91 19.32 5.31 2.44
N ALA A 92 19.36 6.64 2.54
CA ALA A 92 18.37 7.51 1.92
C ALA A 92 18.16 7.11 0.46
N LEU A 93 16.92 7.17 -0.03
CA LEU A 93 16.70 7.10 -1.48
C LEU A 93 17.28 8.38 -2.07
N VAL A 94 18.24 8.23 -2.98
CA VAL A 94 18.91 9.35 -3.64
C VAL A 94 18.46 9.44 -5.09
N HIS A 95 18.19 10.65 -5.56
CA HIS A 95 17.88 10.94 -6.95
C HIS A 95 18.52 12.25 -7.38
N SER A 96 19.29 12.22 -8.47
CA SER A 96 19.76 13.44 -9.12
C SER A 96 18.63 14.08 -9.92
N VAL A 97 18.30 15.33 -9.61
CA VAL A 97 17.27 16.10 -10.32
C VAL A 97 17.79 16.42 -11.73
N PRO A 98 17.03 16.11 -12.80
CA PRO A 98 17.43 16.43 -14.17
C PRO A 98 17.66 17.92 -14.37
N VAL A 99 18.72 18.30 -15.10
CA VAL A 99 19.08 19.72 -15.33
C VAL A 99 18.07 20.39 -16.28
N ASP A 100 17.44 19.61 -17.15
CA ASP A 100 16.45 20.02 -18.15
C ASP A 100 15.01 20.06 -17.62
N ILE A 101 14.83 20.32 -16.32
CA ILE A 101 13.49 20.46 -15.73
C ILE A 101 12.72 21.61 -16.39
N LYS A 102 11.47 21.34 -16.77
CA LYS A 102 10.57 22.34 -17.38
C LYS A 102 9.69 23.06 -16.38
N CYS A 103 9.67 22.62 -15.14
CA CYS A 103 8.72 23.07 -14.14
C CYS A 103 9.16 24.33 -13.37
N CYS A 104 10.46 24.60 -13.30
CA CYS A 104 11.04 25.73 -12.59
C CYS A 104 12.52 25.91 -12.98
N ASN A 105 13.17 26.99 -12.52
CA ASN A 105 14.61 27.13 -12.72
C ASN A 105 15.37 26.08 -11.92
N TYR A 106 16.58 25.76 -12.38
CA TYR A 106 17.44 24.77 -11.74
C TYR A 106 18.19 25.38 -10.54
N ASP A 107 17.45 25.76 -9.50
CA ASP A 107 17.99 26.20 -8.22
C ASP A 107 17.18 25.64 -7.04
N ILE A 108 17.77 25.65 -5.84
CA ILE A 108 17.13 25.12 -4.64
C ILE A 108 15.87 25.90 -4.25
N PRO A 109 15.85 27.25 -4.26
CA PRO A 109 14.66 28.02 -3.91
C PRO A 109 13.44 27.73 -4.81
N ASP A 110 13.61 27.72 -6.13
CA ASP A 110 12.51 27.50 -7.07
C ASP A 110 12.04 26.04 -7.04
N LEU A 111 12.95 25.07 -6.91
CA LEU A 111 12.58 23.68 -6.67
C LEU A 111 11.82 23.54 -5.35
N THR A 112 12.24 24.21 -4.29
CA THR A 112 11.54 24.18 -2.99
C THR A 112 10.11 24.68 -3.13
N ASN A 113 9.92 25.80 -3.83
CA ASN A 113 8.59 26.36 -4.11
C ASN A 113 7.76 25.40 -4.96
N TYR A 114 8.36 24.78 -5.99
CA TYR A 114 7.67 23.78 -6.81
C TYR A 114 7.21 22.58 -5.97
N PHE A 115 8.06 22.06 -5.07
CA PHE A 115 7.68 20.96 -4.18
C PHE A 115 6.53 21.34 -3.24
N LYS A 116 6.59 22.54 -2.61
CA LYS A 116 5.56 23.03 -1.68
C LYS A 116 4.23 23.28 -2.39
N GLU A 117 4.23 24.09 -3.44
CA GLU A 117 3.01 24.57 -4.09
C GLU A 117 2.40 23.55 -5.08
N ASN A 118 3.20 22.66 -5.67
CA ASN A 118 2.69 21.71 -6.65
C ASN A 118 2.65 20.29 -6.10
N LEU A 119 3.79 19.73 -5.69
CA LEU A 119 3.87 18.31 -5.37
C LEU A 119 3.17 17.96 -4.06
N PHE A 120 3.43 18.70 -2.99
CA PHE A 120 2.85 18.44 -1.68
C PHE A 120 1.36 18.78 -1.65
N GLN A 121 0.95 19.90 -2.23
CA GLN A 121 -0.48 20.24 -2.34
C GLN A 121 -1.27 19.21 -3.16
N GLN A 122 -0.79 18.80 -4.34
CA GLN A 122 -1.47 17.78 -5.15
C GLN A 122 -1.64 16.44 -4.43
N LEU A 123 -0.65 16.09 -3.60
CA LEU A 123 -0.67 14.85 -2.83
C LEU A 123 -1.33 15.01 -1.45
N GLN A 124 -1.82 16.21 -1.09
CA GLN A 124 -2.39 16.53 0.22
C GLN A 124 -1.43 16.18 1.38
N MET A 125 -0.13 16.41 1.17
CA MET A 125 0.92 16.17 2.15
C MET A 125 1.16 17.43 2.99
N LYS A 126 1.33 17.27 4.31
CA LYS A 126 1.76 18.35 5.20
C LYS A 126 3.29 18.34 5.27
N SER A 127 3.92 19.48 5.04
CA SER A 127 5.37 19.63 5.14
C SER A 127 5.77 20.61 6.25
N ALA A 128 6.67 20.20 7.15
CA ALA A 128 7.32 21.07 8.11
C ALA A 128 8.76 21.34 7.65
N THR A 129 9.10 22.59 7.34
CA THR A 129 10.45 22.98 6.93
C THR A 129 11.37 22.96 8.15
N LEU A 130 12.51 22.27 8.05
CA LEU A 130 13.54 22.23 9.08
C LEU A 130 14.68 23.21 8.77
N HIS A 131 15.07 23.29 7.50
CA HIS A 131 16.18 24.13 7.03
C HIS A 131 15.92 24.57 5.60
N GLN A 132 16.22 25.81 5.24
CA GLN A 132 16.08 26.30 3.87
C GLN A 132 17.06 27.44 3.60
N ASP A 133 18.09 27.13 2.82
CA ASP A 133 19.11 28.05 2.32
C ASP A 133 19.21 27.95 0.79
N LEU A 134 20.11 28.74 0.19
CA LEU A 134 20.36 28.72 -1.26
C LEU A 134 20.96 27.40 -1.77
N SER A 135 21.62 26.62 -0.89
CA SER A 135 22.31 25.38 -1.26
C SER A 135 21.65 24.11 -0.73
N GLU A 136 20.73 24.23 0.23
CA GLU A 136 20.14 23.09 0.91
C GLU A 136 18.74 23.41 1.42
N PHE A 137 17.81 22.50 1.18
CA PHE A 137 16.45 22.55 1.71
C PHE A 137 16.12 21.22 2.37
N VAL A 138 15.68 21.25 3.62
CA VAL A 138 15.32 20.06 4.41
C VAL A 138 13.93 20.25 5.00
N CYS A 139 13.05 19.26 4.82
CA CYS A 139 11.74 19.24 5.44
C CYS A 139 11.31 17.84 5.87
N ILE A 140 10.39 17.79 6.83
CA ILE A 140 9.66 16.58 7.19
C ILE A 140 8.32 16.62 6.48
N VAL A 141 7.99 15.55 5.78
CA VAL A 141 6.73 15.41 5.04
C VAL A 141 5.91 14.30 5.66
N THR A 142 4.64 14.59 5.91
CA THR A 142 3.67 13.65 6.49
C THR A 142 2.45 13.56 5.58
N ALA A 143 1.99 12.33 5.32
CA ALA A 143 0.81 12.08 4.51
C ALA A 143 -0.15 11.16 5.27
N ARG A 144 -1.45 11.49 5.23
CA ARG A 144 -2.52 10.69 5.86
C ARG A 144 -3.23 9.76 4.87
N THR A 145 -3.27 10.14 3.60
CA THR A 145 -3.99 9.41 2.56
C THR A 145 -3.07 9.03 1.41
N ASN A 146 -3.30 7.87 0.80
CA ASN A 146 -2.53 7.44 -0.36
C ASN A 146 -3.07 8.08 -1.64
N THR A 147 -2.47 9.21 -2.01
CA THR A 147 -2.84 10.00 -3.21
C THR A 147 -1.93 9.73 -4.41
N TRP A 148 -0.73 9.19 -4.19
CA TRP A 148 0.31 8.97 -5.20
C TRP A 148 0.18 7.64 -5.95
N SER A 149 -0.41 6.60 -5.34
CA SER A 149 -0.65 5.33 -6.02
C SER A 149 -1.63 5.48 -7.19
N HIS A 150 -1.46 4.62 -8.21
CA HIS A 150 -2.28 4.60 -9.42
C HIS A 150 -2.30 5.87 -10.27
N SER A 151 -1.35 6.80 -10.12
CA SER A 151 -1.26 8.04 -10.92
C SER A 151 -1.32 7.80 -12.45
N ARG A 152 -0.73 6.70 -12.94
CA ARG A 152 -0.80 6.31 -14.37
C ARG A 152 -2.20 5.86 -14.79
N ARG A 153 -2.93 5.15 -13.92
CA ARG A 153 -4.32 4.73 -14.17
C ARG A 153 -5.24 5.94 -14.19
N LYS A 154 -5.08 6.87 -13.25
CA LYS A 154 -5.83 8.15 -13.19
C LYS A 154 -5.62 8.97 -14.46
N ARG A 155 -4.38 9.20 -14.90
CA ARG A 155 -4.06 9.89 -16.16
C ARG A 155 -4.68 9.24 -17.40
N ARG A 156 -4.72 7.91 -17.46
CA ARG A 156 -5.38 7.18 -18.57
C ARG A 156 -6.90 7.39 -18.57
N MET A 157 -7.53 7.36 -17.38
CA MET A 157 -8.96 7.61 -17.25
C MET A 157 -9.32 9.07 -17.59
N GLU A 158 -8.49 10.04 -17.21
CA GLU A 158 -8.66 11.45 -17.55
C GLU A 158 -8.53 11.71 -19.06
N ARG A 159 -7.49 11.15 -19.70
CA ARG A 159 -7.34 11.21 -21.17
C ARG A 159 -8.52 10.57 -21.89
N PHE A 160 -9.01 9.45 -21.38
CA PHE A 160 -10.21 8.79 -21.92
C PHE A 160 -11.44 9.70 -21.79
N LYS A 161 -11.67 10.31 -20.62
CA LYS A 161 -12.77 11.28 -20.42
C LYS A 161 -12.65 12.48 -21.36
N GLN A 162 -11.46 13.08 -21.49
CA GLN A 162 -11.21 14.19 -22.43
C GLN A 162 -11.46 13.80 -23.90
N SER A 163 -11.09 12.57 -24.29
CA SER A 163 -11.34 12.06 -25.64
C SER A 163 -12.83 11.82 -25.94
N GLN A 164 -13.66 11.59 -24.91
CA GLN A 164 -15.11 11.44 -25.08
C GLN A 164 -15.83 12.79 -25.13
N LEU A 165 -15.31 13.80 -24.42
CA LEU A 165 -15.85 15.17 -24.41
C LEU A 165 -15.55 15.98 -25.68
N SER A 166 -14.56 15.55 -26.48
CA SER A 166 -14.10 16.26 -27.69
C SER A 166 -14.66 15.70 -29.01
N LYS A 167 -15.66 14.80 -28.98
CA LYS A 167 -16.34 14.36 -30.21
C LYS A 167 -17.22 15.49 -30.78
N PRO A 168 -17.02 15.94 -32.03
CA PRO A 168 -17.92 16.91 -32.65
C PRO A 168 -19.31 16.29 -32.88
N HIS A 169 -20.37 17.09 -32.66
CA HIS A 169 -21.75 16.73 -33.01
C HIS A 169 -21.86 16.35 -34.50
N PRO A 170 -22.69 15.35 -34.88
CA PRO A 170 -22.95 15.08 -36.28
C PRO A 170 -23.77 16.24 -36.87
N VAL A 171 -23.21 16.90 -37.88
CA VAL A 171 -23.95 17.88 -38.69
C VAL A 171 -24.93 17.14 -39.59
N ASP A 172 -26.22 17.47 -39.46
CA ASP A 172 -27.30 17.01 -40.33
C ASP A 172 -26.97 17.28 -41.81
N LYS A 173 -26.92 16.21 -42.61
CA LYS A 173 -27.08 16.30 -44.07
C LYS A 173 -28.19 15.35 -44.51
N LYS A 174 -29.37 15.92 -44.76
CA LYS A 174 -30.43 15.32 -45.58
C LYS A 174 -29.93 15.22 -47.03
N VAL A 175 -29.78 14.01 -47.58
CA VAL A 175 -30.08 13.71 -48.99
C VAL A 175 -30.61 12.27 -49.10
N SER A 176 -31.55 12.13 -50.01
CA SER A 176 -32.54 11.10 -50.32
C SER A 176 -32.06 9.69 -50.66
N ARG A 177 -33.00 8.76 -50.42
CA ARG A 177 -33.10 7.37 -50.90
C ARG A 177 -32.86 7.21 -52.40
N VAL A 178 -32.15 6.15 -52.78
CA VAL A 178 -32.47 5.30 -53.96
C VAL A 178 -32.22 3.83 -53.58
N ASP A 179 -33.18 2.97 -53.94
CA ASP A 179 -33.34 1.57 -53.54
C ASP A 179 -32.50 0.55 -54.35
N ASN A 180 -32.05 -0.51 -53.63
CA ASN A 180 -31.98 -1.96 -53.98
C ASN A 180 -31.07 -2.51 -55.13
N PRO A 181 -30.81 -3.86 -55.21
CA PRO A 181 -30.79 -4.91 -54.17
C PRO A 181 -29.62 -5.96 -54.24
N CYS A 182 -29.32 -6.55 -53.07
CA CYS A 182 -29.03 -7.96 -52.69
C CYS A 182 -28.52 -9.04 -53.69
N LYS A 183 -27.47 -9.81 -53.31
CA LYS A 183 -27.34 -11.31 -53.37
C LYS A 183 -26.41 -11.82 -52.23
N LYS A 184 -26.94 -12.45 -51.17
CA LYS A 184 -26.98 -13.92 -50.82
C LYS A 184 -25.60 -14.56 -50.55
N LEU A 185 -25.29 -15.39 -49.55
CA LEU A 185 -25.93 -16.21 -48.48
C LEU A 185 -24.78 -16.60 -47.49
N LYS A 186 -24.97 -16.83 -46.19
CA LYS A 186 -25.58 -18.03 -45.59
C LYS A 186 -25.97 -17.83 -44.12
N LEU A 187 -27.00 -18.60 -43.78
CA LEU A 187 -27.74 -18.81 -42.53
C LEU A 187 -26.99 -19.81 -41.62
N ASP A 188 -27.10 -19.69 -40.30
CA ASP A 188 -27.89 -20.66 -39.50
C ASP A 188 -28.09 -20.17 -38.05
N SER A 189 -29.28 -20.49 -37.58
CA SER A 189 -30.02 -19.99 -36.42
C SER A 189 -29.82 -20.87 -35.18
N VAL A 190 -30.23 -20.40 -33.99
CA VAL A 190 -31.31 -21.01 -33.15
C VAL A 190 -31.48 -20.25 -31.82
N GLU A 191 -32.63 -19.58 -31.74
CA GLU A 191 -33.63 -19.39 -30.66
C GLU A 191 -33.30 -18.89 -29.23
N LYS A 192 -34.00 -17.80 -28.90
CA LYS A 192 -34.44 -17.33 -27.56
C LYS A 192 -35.63 -18.17 -27.06
N LYS A 193 -35.86 -18.17 -25.74
CA LYS A 193 -37.20 -17.90 -25.18
C LYS A 193 -37.15 -17.26 -23.78
N GLU A 194 -37.94 -16.19 -23.66
CA GLU A 194 -38.37 -15.49 -22.45
C GLU A 194 -39.40 -16.33 -21.69
N VAL A 195 -39.59 -16.12 -20.38
CA VAL A 195 -40.91 -15.96 -19.71
C VAL A 195 -40.73 -15.18 -18.39
N VAL A 196 -41.62 -14.20 -18.20
CA VAL A 196 -41.95 -13.43 -16.98
C VAL A 196 -43.15 -14.12 -16.31
N ASP A 197 -43.19 -14.29 -14.97
CA ASP A 197 -44.29 -13.79 -14.10
C ASP A 197 -44.11 -14.06 -12.58
N SER A 198 -44.75 -13.19 -11.78
CA SER A 198 -44.97 -13.13 -10.30
C SER A 198 -45.99 -14.21 -9.81
N PRO A 199 -46.49 -14.33 -8.54
CA PRO A 199 -46.26 -13.64 -7.25
C PRO A 199 -46.21 -14.53 -5.95
N CYS A 200 -45.95 -13.86 -4.79
CA CYS A 200 -46.23 -14.12 -3.35
C CYS A 200 -46.61 -15.51 -2.77
N GLU A 201 -46.03 -15.84 -1.60
CA GLU A 201 -46.81 -16.05 -0.35
C GLU A 201 -45.96 -16.00 0.95
N GLU A 202 -46.59 -15.50 2.03
CA GLU A 202 -46.14 -15.40 3.42
C GLU A 202 -46.10 -16.76 4.15
N LEU A 203 -45.33 -16.87 5.24
CA LEU A 203 -45.82 -17.35 6.54
C LEU A 203 -44.83 -17.05 7.69
N LYS A 204 -45.42 -16.70 8.84
CA LYS A 204 -44.87 -16.06 10.05
C LYS A 204 -44.51 -17.07 11.17
N LEU A 205 -44.10 -16.48 12.31
CA LEU A 205 -44.05 -16.92 13.73
C LEU A 205 -42.64 -17.30 14.25
N ASP A 206 -42.17 -16.83 15.42
CA ASP A 206 -42.88 -16.32 16.60
C ASP A 206 -41.96 -15.46 17.51
N THR A 207 -42.57 -14.51 18.23
CA THR A 207 -41.98 -13.69 19.31
C THR A 207 -42.90 -13.70 20.53
N ALA A 208 -42.38 -13.93 21.74
CA ALA A 208 -42.96 -13.55 23.06
C ALA A 208 -41.96 -13.96 24.17
N ARG A 209 -41.74 -13.33 25.33
CA ARG A 209 -42.31 -12.17 26.07
C ARG A 209 -41.42 -11.91 27.32
N ARG A 210 -41.37 -10.65 27.81
CA ARG A 210 -41.60 -10.21 29.22
C ARG A 210 -41.28 -8.71 29.41
N ASP A 211 -42.33 -7.87 29.46
CA ASP A 211 -42.81 -6.96 30.54
C ASP A 211 -41.85 -6.68 31.73
N ASP A 212 -41.79 -5.56 32.48
CA ASP A 212 -42.47 -4.23 32.63
C ASP A 212 -41.80 -3.62 33.92
N VAL A 213 -41.48 -2.32 34.13
CA VAL A 213 -42.29 -1.26 34.79
C VAL A 213 -41.35 -0.11 35.31
N THR A 214 -41.64 1.16 34.94
CA THR A 214 -41.45 2.53 35.56
C THR A 214 -40.20 2.92 36.40
N ALA A 215 -39.74 4.18 36.52
CA ALA A 215 -40.41 5.48 36.50
C ALA A 215 -39.46 6.68 36.20
N VAL A 216 -40.10 7.82 35.98
CA VAL A 216 -39.74 9.15 35.45
C VAL A 216 -38.85 10.00 36.37
N GLY A 217 -38.08 10.95 35.79
CA GLY A 217 -37.42 12.05 36.50
C GLY A 217 -36.50 12.90 35.61
N GLU A 218 -37.09 13.86 34.89
CA GLU A 218 -36.49 14.86 34.01
C GLU A 218 -35.82 16.01 34.81
N VAL A 219 -34.57 16.40 34.51
CA VAL A 219 -34.12 17.82 34.41
C VAL A 219 -32.87 17.89 33.53
N SER A 220 -32.95 18.75 32.52
CA SER A 220 -31.90 19.16 31.59
C SER A 220 -30.88 20.12 32.21
N TYR A 221 -29.60 19.92 31.87
CA TYR A 221 -28.61 21.00 31.86
C TYR A 221 -27.63 20.76 30.71
N THR A 222 -27.64 21.66 29.74
CA THR A 222 -26.69 21.74 28.63
C THR A 222 -25.34 22.25 29.10
N SER A 223 -24.23 21.61 28.71
CA SER A 223 -23.03 22.27 28.15
C SER A 223 -21.90 21.26 27.87
N SER A 224 -21.46 21.21 26.61
CA SER A 224 -20.09 20.95 26.09
C SER A 224 -19.29 19.76 26.65
N CYS A 225 -19.12 18.65 25.93
CA CYS A 225 -18.18 18.45 24.80
C CYS A 225 -16.73 18.87 25.11
N GLU A 226 -15.95 17.91 25.62
CA GLU A 226 -14.50 17.84 25.40
C GLU A 226 -14.17 16.40 24.97
N GLU A 227 -14.34 16.12 23.67
CA GLU A 227 -13.77 14.93 23.05
C GLU A 227 -12.27 15.14 22.88
N SER A 228 -11.49 14.38 23.64
CA SER A 228 -10.04 14.25 23.46
C SER A 228 -9.76 13.69 22.06
N SER A 229 -9.13 14.50 21.20
CA SER A 229 -8.72 14.10 19.86
C SER A 229 -7.72 12.95 19.93
N ALA A 230 -8.14 11.75 19.55
CA ALA A 230 -7.21 10.69 19.20
C ALA A 230 -6.44 11.14 17.94
N GLU A 231 -5.18 11.52 18.10
CA GLU A 231 -4.31 11.87 16.97
C GLU A 231 -4.10 10.63 16.09
N GLU A 232 -4.86 10.54 15.01
CA GLU A 232 -4.69 9.48 14.00
C GLU A 232 -3.26 9.50 13.45
N LYS A 233 -2.59 8.36 13.59
CA LYS A 233 -1.22 8.13 13.12
C LYS A 233 -1.12 8.38 11.60
N PRO A 234 -0.10 9.12 11.12
CA PRO A 234 0.08 9.35 9.69
C PRO A 234 0.46 8.06 8.96
N LEU A 235 -0.06 7.87 7.75
CA LEU A 235 0.19 6.72 6.88
C LEU A 235 1.68 6.58 6.51
N ILE A 236 2.35 7.72 6.29
CA ILE A 236 3.80 7.78 6.07
C ILE A 236 4.36 9.13 6.53
N SER A 237 5.54 9.08 7.14
CA SER A 237 6.37 10.22 7.50
C SER A 237 7.79 10.00 6.98
N PHE A 238 8.37 10.99 6.31
CA PHE A 238 9.73 10.92 5.76
C PHE A 238 10.42 12.29 5.78
N SER A 239 11.75 12.30 5.82
CA SER A 239 12.54 13.51 5.56
C SER A 239 12.83 13.63 4.07
N LEU A 240 12.73 14.85 3.55
CA LEU A 240 13.12 15.21 2.21
C LEU A 240 14.21 16.28 2.30
N GLU A 241 15.29 16.07 1.57
CA GLU A 241 16.45 16.94 1.55
C GLU A 241 16.85 17.19 0.08
N LEU A 242 16.84 18.45 -0.36
CA LEU A 242 17.39 18.89 -1.64
C LEU A 242 18.73 19.55 -1.34
N LYS A 243 19.79 19.10 -2.01
CA LYS A 243 21.14 19.60 -1.78
C LYS A 243 21.85 19.87 -3.10
N LEU A 244 22.44 21.05 -3.23
CA LEU A 244 23.31 21.40 -4.35
C LEU A 244 24.70 20.80 -4.12
N GLU A 245 25.08 19.84 -4.97
CA GLU A 245 26.40 19.20 -4.96
C GLU A 245 27.12 19.51 -6.27
N GLY A 246 27.96 20.54 -6.25
CA GLY A 246 28.60 21.08 -7.45
C GLY A 246 27.55 21.73 -8.35
N VAL A 247 27.35 21.18 -9.55
CA VAL A 247 26.39 21.69 -10.56
C VAL A 247 25.06 20.93 -10.53
N TYR A 248 24.94 19.88 -9.71
CA TYR A 248 23.75 19.03 -9.68
C TYR A 248 23.02 19.14 -8.34
N ILE A 249 21.70 19.18 -8.41
CA ILE A 249 20.83 19.10 -7.25
C ILE A 249 20.46 17.63 -7.02
N LYS A 250 20.71 17.15 -5.80
CA LYS A 250 20.32 15.82 -5.35
C LYS A 250 19.15 15.90 -4.38
N LEU A 251 18.17 15.04 -4.63
CA LEU A 251 17.04 14.76 -3.77
C LEU A 251 17.34 13.51 -2.94
N TYR A 252 17.34 13.68 -1.63
CA TYR A 252 17.48 12.65 -0.61
C TYR A 252 16.15 12.46 0.11
N MET A 253 15.72 11.20 0.25
CA MET A 253 14.51 10.86 1.00
C MET A 253 14.82 9.78 2.03
N LYS A 254 14.56 10.04 3.32
CA LYS A 254 14.77 9.08 4.42
C LYS A 254 13.43 8.75 5.08
N LEU A 255 13.12 7.46 5.20
CA LEU A 255 11.91 7.00 5.88
C LEU A 255 12.02 7.25 7.38
N ILE A 256 11.04 7.93 7.96
CA ILE A 256 10.93 8.11 9.43
C ILE A 256 9.97 7.04 9.97
N ASP A 257 8.74 7.00 9.47
CA ASP A 257 7.72 6.04 9.88
C ASP A 257 6.79 5.69 8.72
N CYS A 258 6.38 4.43 8.61
CA CYS A 258 5.46 3.98 7.57
C CYS A 258 4.92 2.57 7.85
N GLU A 259 3.65 2.36 7.49
CA GLU A 259 3.01 1.04 7.54
C GLU A 259 3.53 0.09 6.44
N GLN A 260 3.86 0.60 5.25
CA GLN A 260 4.29 -0.18 4.09
C GLN A 260 5.58 0.37 3.47
N LYS A 261 6.65 -0.44 3.49
CA LYS A 261 8.01 -0.02 3.07
C LYS A 261 8.12 0.47 1.62
N ASP A 262 7.22 0.08 0.73
CA ASP A 262 7.29 0.43 -0.69
C ASP A 262 6.74 1.83 -1.00
N MET A 263 6.03 2.47 -0.04
CA MET A 263 5.36 3.75 -0.27
C MET A 263 6.35 4.88 -0.60
N LEU A 264 7.50 4.94 0.10
CA LEU A 264 8.51 5.96 -0.16
C LEU A 264 9.06 5.88 -1.59
N ASN A 265 9.27 4.66 -2.10
CA ASN A 265 9.71 4.44 -3.48
C ASN A 265 8.63 4.87 -4.49
N GLN A 266 7.35 4.64 -4.20
CA GLN A 266 6.26 5.09 -5.06
C GLN A 266 6.16 6.62 -5.10
N ILE A 267 6.34 7.30 -3.96
CA ILE A 267 6.38 8.76 -3.88
C ILE A 267 7.57 9.31 -4.67
N LEU A 268 8.77 8.75 -4.47
CA LEU A 268 9.94 9.13 -5.25
C LEU A 268 9.71 8.96 -6.76
N GLN A 269 9.08 7.86 -7.18
CA GLN A 269 8.72 7.67 -8.59
C GLN A 269 7.69 8.69 -9.07
N TYR A 270 6.73 9.10 -8.22
CA TYR A 270 5.80 10.17 -8.54
C TYR A 270 6.54 11.49 -8.78
N PHE A 271 7.47 11.87 -7.90
CA PHE A 271 8.29 13.07 -8.05
C PHE A 271 9.13 13.04 -9.33
N LYS A 272 9.83 11.94 -9.59
CA LYS A 272 10.59 11.72 -10.83
C LYS A 272 9.75 11.97 -12.09
N ASN A 273 8.53 11.44 -12.12
CA ASN A 273 7.64 11.59 -13.27
C ASN A 273 7.07 13.01 -13.46
N ARG A 274 7.27 13.91 -12.48
CA ARG A 274 6.80 15.31 -12.52
C ARG A 274 7.94 16.30 -12.73
N LEU A 275 9.17 15.91 -12.40
CA LEU A 275 10.38 16.69 -12.64
C LEU A 275 10.89 16.54 -14.10
N VAL A 276 10.56 15.44 -14.77
CA VAL A 276 10.79 15.21 -16.22
C VAL A 276 9.57 15.67 -17.02
#